data_AF-A0A4Q2ZD49-F1
#
_entry.id   AF-A0A4Q2ZD49-F1
#
_cell.length_a   1.000
_cell.length_b   1.000
_cell.length_c   1.000
_cell.angle_alpha   90.00
_cell.angle_beta   90.00
_cell.angle_gamma   90.00
#
_symmetry.space_group_name_H-M   'P 1'
#
loop_
_entity.id
_entity.type
_entity.pdbx_description
1 polymer ?
#
loop_
_entity_poly.entity_id
_entity_poly.type
_entity_poly.pdbx_seq_one_letter_code
_entity_poly.pdbx_strand_id
1 'polypeptide(L)'
;MGSACREDDRGGRSNRNPGNGGRTLISRIALRWRWLRRIVSRNVWSARLLGVRAPHGEASEPGLVMIQIDGLSRTQFEKALAAGRLPFLEKLIRRKHFTLETFYSGVPSTTPAVQGELFFGVRAAVPAFQFLRRSAGRDYRMYEADAATDIEDGLMDQCDSPLLKDGHAYSNIYRAGASVTRYCSRDFAAQELFKRLHPLKMVTLGLIYLPKLLRMTGLAALEILIAFLDAIRGLYEREGLFRELAFVPARVAVCVVLREAIRFRVLMDIERGVRVIQANFLGYDEQAHRRGPGSAFAHWSLKAIDSAVRDIYKAAHDSRYRDYELMVYSDHGQETSIPYPRAHGRELDEAVKEAFSSGSLAGKPLWMRKLPDLLGNTVDRCRALFGIGPKERNHSETKPDPEKEIVLTAMGPLGHIYVPERPDDQEMEHYAKELVYKARIPLVMFRGK
;
A
#
# COMPACT_ATOMS: atom_id res chain seq x y z
N MET A 1 72.95 9.69 -16.72
CA MET A 1 73.57 10.26 -17.94
C MET A 1 72.48 10.22 -19.01
N GLY A 2 71.87 11.30 -19.47
CA GLY A 2 72.45 12.55 -19.94
C GLY A 2 71.99 12.72 -21.39
N SER A 3 70.91 13.50 -21.58
CA SER A 3 70.55 14.35 -22.73
C SER A 3 71.19 14.10 -24.12
N ALA A 4 70.34 13.97 -25.16
CA ALA A 4 70.32 14.81 -26.39
C ALA A 4 69.21 14.31 -27.36
N CYS A 5 68.23 15.14 -27.75
CA CYS A 5 68.10 15.84 -29.06
C CYS A 5 68.06 14.89 -30.29
N ARG A 6 67.16 14.97 -31.28
CA ARG A 6 66.34 16.07 -31.82
C ARG A 6 65.24 15.52 -32.76
N GLU A 7 64.15 16.28 -32.82
CA GLU A 7 63.24 16.59 -33.94
C GLU A 7 63.36 15.82 -35.27
N ASP A 8 62.20 15.33 -35.75
CA ASP A 8 61.88 15.42 -37.17
C ASP A 8 60.39 15.79 -37.33
N ASP A 9 60.18 16.96 -37.92
CA ASP A 9 58.91 17.64 -38.15
C ASP A 9 58.49 17.40 -39.62
N ARG A 10 57.35 16.74 -39.85
CA ARG A 10 56.67 16.76 -41.16
C ARG A 10 55.17 16.87 -40.98
N GLY A 11 54.68 18.07 -41.27
CA GLY A 11 53.26 18.41 -41.34
C GLY A 11 52.47 17.56 -42.33
N GLY A 12 51.28 17.16 -41.90
CA GLY A 12 50.28 16.44 -42.69
C GLY A 12 48.87 16.89 -42.32
N ARG A 13 48.43 17.98 -42.95
CA ARG A 13 47.04 18.37 -43.29
C ARG A 13 45.91 18.04 -42.29
N SER A 14 45.41 19.13 -41.70
CA SER A 14 44.02 19.35 -41.26
C SER A 14 42.99 18.53 -42.07
N ASN A 15 42.37 17.55 -41.41
CA ASN A 15 41.09 17.02 -41.84
C ASN A 15 40.03 17.40 -40.79
N ARG A 16 39.39 18.56 -41.00
CA ARG A 16 38.21 18.98 -40.23
C ARG A 16 37.10 17.99 -40.55
N ASN A 17 36.75 17.15 -39.59
CA ASN A 17 35.65 16.21 -39.69
C ASN A 17 34.33 16.95 -39.34
N PRO A 18 33.41 17.22 -40.29
CA PRO A 18 32.15 17.89 -39.99
C PRO A 18 31.10 16.81 -39.68
N GLY A 19 31.17 16.22 -38.48
CA GLY A 19 30.31 15.09 -38.11
C GLY A 19 29.59 15.21 -36.77
N ASN A 20 29.79 16.29 -36.00
CA ASN A 20 29.35 16.37 -34.60
C ASN A 20 28.17 17.34 -34.32
N GLY A 21 27.60 17.95 -35.37
CA GLY A 21 26.51 18.92 -35.24
C GLY A 21 25.12 18.30 -35.01
N GLY A 22 24.88 17.08 -35.50
CA GLY A 22 23.55 16.43 -35.44
C GLY A 22 23.18 15.87 -34.07
N ARG A 23 24.14 15.24 -33.36
CA ARG A 23 23.92 14.65 -32.03
C ARG A 23 23.73 15.71 -30.93
N THR A 24 24.41 16.85 -31.07
CA THR A 24 24.31 17.98 -30.14
C THR A 24 23.01 18.77 -30.34
N LEU A 25 22.53 18.92 -31.57
CA LEU A 25 21.28 19.61 -31.87
C LEU A 25 20.05 18.83 -31.39
N ILE A 26 20.00 17.51 -31.61
CA ILE A 26 18.90 16.65 -31.12
C ILE A 26 18.89 16.61 -29.59
N SER A 27 20.06 16.53 -28.95
CA SER A 27 20.18 16.63 -27.49
C SER A 27 19.70 18.00 -26.98
N ARG A 28 20.09 19.10 -27.61
CA ARG A 28 19.65 20.46 -27.25
C ARG A 28 18.15 20.66 -27.48
N ILE A 29 17.57 20.11 -28.55
CA ILE A 29 16.14 20.13 -28.82
C ILE A 29 15.39 19.30 -27.79
N ALA A 30 15.87 18.10 -27.46
CA ALA A 30 15.29 17.26 -26.42
C ALA A 30 15.35 17.93 -25.04
N LEU A 31 16.47 18.58 -24.70
CA LEU A 31 16.65 19.36 -23.47
C LEU A 31 15.74 20.60 -23.44
N ARG A 32 15.63 21.34 -24.55
CA ARG A 32 14.70 22.48 -24.69
C ARG A 32 13.25 22.05 -24.60
N TRP A 33 12.89 20.91 -25.19
CA TRP A 33 11.54 20.35 -25.16
C TRP A 33 11.19 19.78 -23.79
N ARG A 34 12.14 19.15 -23.08
CA ARG A 34 12.01 18.78 -21.65
C ARG A 34 11.82 20.03 -20.79
N TRP A 35 12.61 21.08 -21.02
CA TRP A 35 12.50 22.35 -20.30
C TRP A 35 11.16 23.07 -20.54
N LEU A 36 10.69 23.15 -21.78
CA LEU A 36 9.37 23.70 -22.15
C LEU A 36 8.22 22.89 -21.52
N ARG A 37 8.24 21.55 -21.62
CA ARG A 37 7.24 20.69 -20.97
C ARG A 37 7.23 20.86 -19.45
N ARG A 38 8.40 21.10 -18.84
CA ARG A 38 8.53 21.36 -17.41
C ARG A 38 7.99 22.72 -17.00
N ILE A 39 8.26 23.79 -17.77
CA ILE A 39 7.69 25.12 -17.50
C ILE A 39 6.16 25.11 -17.64
N VAL A 40 5.60 24.28 -18.51
CA VAL A 40 4.15 24.14 -18.65
C VAL A 40 3.58 23.09 -17.67
N SER A 41 4.43 22.35 -16.96
CA SER A 41 4.00 21.30 -16.03
C SER A 41 3.34 21.91 -14.80
N ARG A 42 2.06 21.57 -14.58
CA ARG A 42 1.28 21.96 -13.40
C ARG A 42 1.98 21.60 -12.08
N ASN A 43 2.81 20.55 -12.07
CA ASN A 43 3.54 20.11 -10.89
C ASN A 43 4.63 21.12 -10.51
N VAL A 44 5.33 21.67 -11.50
CA VAL A 44 6.41 22.66 -11.28
C VAL A 44 5.83 23.99 -10.85
N TRP A 45 4.68 24.38 -11.41
CA TRP A 45 3.93 25.54 -10.92
C TRP A 45 3.42 25.34 -9.50
N SER A 46 2.91 24.13 -9.17
CA SER A 46 2.49 23.79 -7.81
C SER A 46 3.66 23.83 -6.83
N ALA A 47 4.81 23.26 -7.20
CA ALA A 47 6.04 23.30 -6.40
C ALA A 47 6.49 24.74 -6.14
N ARG A 48 6.55 25.58 -7.18
CA ARG A 48 6.88 27.00 -7.08
C ARG A 48 5.90 27.76 -6.18
N LEU A 49 4.58 27.53 -6.35
CA LEU A 49 3.53 28.16 -5.55
C LEU A 49 3.66 27.79 -4.06
N LEU A 50 3.96 26.52 -3.78
CA LEU A 50 4.19 25.99 -2.43
C LEU A 50 5.57 26.33 -1.86
N GLY A 51 6.41 27.07 -2.60
CA GLY A 51 7.76 27.44 -2.15
C GLY A 51 8.73 26.25 -2.11
N VAL A 52 8.38 25.13 -2.74
CA VAL A 52 9.29 23.99 -2.92
C VAL A 52 10.34 24.41 -3.93
N ARG A 53 11.58 24.61 -3.46
CA ARG A 53 12.74 24.89 -4.29
C ARG A 53 13.54 23.62 -4.45
N ALA A 54 13.84 23.26 -5.69
CA ALA A 54 14.82 22.22 -5.96
C ALA A 54 16.16 22.64 -5.34
N PRO A 55 16.91 21.72 -4.71
CA PRO A 55 18.25 22.05 -4.24
C PRO A 55 19.14 22.44 -5.42
N HIS A 56 20.20 23.20 -5.14
CA HIS A 56 21.15 23.62 -6.16
C HIS A 56 22.14 22.48 -6.47
N GLY A 57 22.54 22.36 -7.72
CA GLY A 57 23.50 21.34 -8.18
C GLY A 57 22.85 20.02 -8.59
N GLU A 58 23.67 18.98 -8.65
CA GLU A 58 23.28 17.59 -8.87
C GLU A 58 23.72 16.77 -7.65
N ALA A 59 22.86 15.89 -7.16
CA ALA A 59 23.15 14.95 -6.10
C ALA A 59 24.08 13.85 -6.62
N SER A 60 25.06 13.48 -5.81
CA SER A 60 26.02 12.42 -6.15
C SER A 60 25.42 11.01 -6.03
N GLU A 61 24.40 10.84 -5.19
CA GLU A 61 23.75 9.54 -4.97
C GLU A 61 22.44 9.41 -5.77
N PRO A 62 22.13 8.24 -6.34
CA PRO A 62 20.85 8.00 -6.97
C PRO A 62 19.71 8.03 -5.93
N GLY A 63 18.50 8.29 -6.42
CA GLY A 63 17.27 8.19 -5.65
C GLY A 63 16.49 6.96 -6.02
N LEU A 64 15.60 6.54 -5.12
CA LEU A 64 14.69 5.43 -5.32
C LEU A 64 13.26 5.89 -5.06
N VAL A 65 12.37 5.68 -6.03
CA VAL A 65 10.93 5.80 -5.85
C VAL A 65 10.34 4.40 -5.90
N MET A 66 9.73 3.98 -4.80
CA MET A 66 9.05 2.70 -4.67
C MET A 66 7.54 2.95 -4.67
N ILE A 67 6.84 2.25 -5.55
CA ILE A 67 5.39 2.30 -5.68
C ILE A 67 4.82 0.92 -5.40
N GLN A 68 4.11 0.78 -4.29
CA GLN A 68 3.34 -0.41 -3.97
C GLN A 68 1.92 -0.26 -4.54
N ILE A 69 1.47 -1.23 -5.34
CA ILE A 69 0.06 -1.43 -5.68
C ILE A 69 -0.46 -2.53 -4.77
N ASP A 70 -1.17 -2.14 -3.72
CA ASP A 70 -1.61 -3.04 -2.65
C ASP A 70 -2.50 -4.15 -3.19
N GLY A 71 -2.28 -5.39 -2.74
CA GLY A 71 -3.11 -6.57 -3.02
C GLY A 71 -3.19 -7.07 -4.47
N LEU A 72 -2.40 -6.51 -5.40
CA LEU A 72 -2.45 -6.85 -6.83
C LEU A 72 -1.61 -8.09 -7.17
N SER A 73 -2.28 -9.25 -7.23
CA SER A 73 -1.63 -10.49 -7.66
C SER A 73 -1.11 -10.42 -9.10
N ARG A 74 -0.06 -11.21 -9.39
CA ARG A 74 0.51 -11.33 -10.74
C ARG A 74 -0.55 -11.69 -11.80
N THR A 75 -1.43 -12.63 -11.48
CA THR A 75 -2.50 -13.06 -12.41
C THR A 75 -3.48 -11.94 -12.72
N GLN A 76 -3.79 -11.08 -11.75
CA GLN A 76 -4.66 -9.92 -11.94
C GLN A 76 -3.94 -8.78 -12.67
N PHE A 77 -2.64 -8.59 -12.42
CA PHE A 77 -1.80 -7.66 -13.17
C PHE A 77 -1.73 -8.01 -14.66
N GLU A 78 -1.46 -9.27 -15.00
CA GLU A 78 -1.42 -9.75 -16.39
C GLU A 78 -2.78 -9.60 -17.09
N LYS A 79 -3.89 -9.93 -16.40
CA LYS A 79 -5.26 -9.67 -16.90
C LYS A 79 -5.52 -8.18 -17.12
N ALA A 80 -5.07 -7.33 -16.21
CA ALA A 80 -5.23 -5.88 -16.31
C ALA A 80 -4.44 -5.28 -17.49
N LEU A 81 -3.23 -5.81 -17.76
CA LEU A 81 -2.46 -5.46 -18.96
C LEU A 81 -3.22 -5.87 -20.23
N ALA A 82 -3.65 -7.13 -20.33
CA ALA A 82 -4.38 -7.65 -21.49
C ALA A 82 -5.69 -6.88 -21.76
N ALA A 83 -6.37 -6.42 -20.71
CA ALA A 83 -7.61 -5.65 -20.80
C ALA A 83 -7.38 -4.12 -20.98
N GLY A 84 -6.14 -3.66 -21.20
CA GLY A 84 -5.82 -2.25 -21.39
C GLY A 84 -6.15 -1.38 -20.16
N ARG A 85 -6.07 -1.96 -18.95
CA ARG A 85 -6.31 -1.25 -17.68
C ARG A 85 -5.04 -0.61 -17.12
N LEU A 86 -3.86 -1.00 -17.59
CA LEU A 86 -2.55 -0.46 -17.21
C LEU A 86 -1.73 0.01 -18.43
N PRO A 87 -2.28 0.89 -19.29
CA PRO A 87 -1.67 1.20 -20.59
C PRO A 87 -0.30 1.87 -20.49
N PHE A 88 0.02 2.58 -19.41
CA PHE A 88 1.33 3.18 -19.23
C PHE A 88 2.39 2.14 -18.84
N LEU A 89 2.11 1.31 -17.82
CA LEU A 89 2.99 0.21 -17.44
C LEU A 89 3.19 -0.79 -18.58
N GLU A 90 2.13 -1.15 -19.30
CA GLU A 90 2.20 -2.01 -20.48
C GLU A 90 3.17 -1.46 -21.53
N LYS A 91 3.11 -0.14 -21.78
CA LYS A 91 4.02 0.54 -22.71
C LYS A 91 5.46 0.50 -22.24
N LEU A 92 5.73 0.65 -20.94
CA LEU A 92 7.09 0.60 -20.39
C LEU A 92 7.69 -0.81 -20.50
N ILE A 93 6.90 -1.83 -20.19
CA ILE A 93 7.28 -3.25 -20.31
C ILE A 93 7.55 -3.58 -21.78
N ARG A 94 6.63 -3.25 -22.69
CA ARG A 94 6.79 -3.50 -24.13
C ARG A 94 8.04 -2.81 -24.72
N ARG A 95 8.42 -1.65 -24.20
CA ARG A 95 9.63 -0.92 -24.60
C ARG A 95 10.91 -1.39 -23.90
N LYS A 96 10.83 -2.43 -23.07
CA LYS A 96 11.95 -2.95 -22.26
C LYS A 96 12.57 -1.90 -21.34
N HIS A 97 11.78 -0.91 -20.91
CA HIS A 97 12.19 0.01 -19.85
C HIS A 97 11.92 -0.58 -18.47
N PHE A 98 10.94 -1.48 -18.38
CA PHE A 98 10.56 -2.20 -17.17
C PHE A 98 10.64 -3.70 -17.46
N THR A 99 11.14 -4.48 -16.50
CA THR A 99 11.04 -5.95 -16.51
C THR A 99 9.92 -6.38 -15.56
N LEU A 100 9.21 -7.45 -15.92
CA LEU A 100 8.17 -8.03 -15.07
C LEU A 100 8.75 -9.25 -14.36
N GLU A 101 8.96 -9.13 -13.07
CA GLU A 101 9.46 -10.21 -12.21
C GLU A 101 8.37 -10.75 -11.28
N THR A 102 8.49 -12.02 -10.87
CA THR A 102 7.67 -12.55 -9.78
C THR A 102 8.28 -12.16 -8.45
N PHE A 103 7.48 -11.55 -7.58
CA PHE A 103 7.84 -11.28 -6.20
C PHE A 103 7.09 -12.24 -5.28
N TYR A 104 7.82 -13.01 -4.47
CA TYR A 104 7.25 -13.90 -3.48
C TYR A 104 7.04 -13.15 -2.16
N SER A 105 5.79 -12.99 -1.76
CA SER A 105 5.38 -12.22 -0.56
C SER A 105 5.72 -12.87 0.78
N GLY A 106 6.13 -14.14 0.79
CA GLY A 106 6.27 -14.90 2.04
C GLY A 106 4.94 -15.34 2.65
N VAL A 107 5.03 -15.95 3.83
CA VAL A 107 3.88 -16.40 4.64
C VAL A 107 4.02 -15.79 6.03
N PRO A 108 3.08 -14.95 6.50
CA PRO A 108 1.82 -14.60 5.83
C PRO A 108 2.00 -13.60 4.68
N SER A 109 1.23 -13.78 3.61
CA SER A 109 1.17 -12.82 2.49
C SER A 109 0.28 -11.62 2.86
N THR A 110 0.76 -10.77 3.76
CA THR A 110 0.05 -9.58 4.26
C THR A 110 0.95 -8.35 4.23
N THR A 111 0.37 -7.16 4.05
CA THR A 111 1.09 -5.89 4.05
C THR A 111 2.05 -5.71 5.23
N PRO A 112 1.67 -5.92 6.51
CA PRO A 112 2.61 -5.76 7.62
C PRO A 112 3.77 -6.76 7.59
N ALA A 113 3.55 -8.02 7.19
CA ALA A 113 4.65 -8.98 7.10
C ALA A 113 5.64 -8.58 6.00
N VAL A 114 5.13 -8.29 4.80
CA VAL A 114 5.96 -7.92 3.64
C VAL A 114 6.70 -6.61 3.87
N GLN A 115 6.02 -5.59 4.41
CA GLN A 115 6.66 -4.31 4.73
C GLN A 115 7.69 -4.45 5.86
N GLY A 116 7.44 -5.33 6.84
CA GLY A 116 8.39 -5.65 7.89
C GLY A 116 9.70 -6.21 7.31
N GLU A 117 9.60 -7.22 6.45
CA GLU A 117 10.79 -7.81 5.81
C GLU A 117 11.47 -6.82 4.85
N LEU A 118 10.70 -6.12 4.02
CA LEU A 118 11.25 -5.23 2.99
C LEU A 118 11.90 -3.98 3.59
N PHE A 119 11.30 -3.38 4.62
CA PHE A 119 11.78 -2.11 5.16
C PHE A 119 12.82 -2.28 6.27
N PHE A 120 12.77 -3.37 7.04
CA PHE A 120 13.65 -3.59 8.19
C PHE A 120 14.63 -4.76 7.99
N GLY A 121 14.44 -5.59 6.97
CA GLY A 121 15.25 -6.80 6.78
C GLY A 121 14.96 -7.91 7.79
N VAL A 122 13.91 -7.77 8.61
CA VAL A 122 13.55 -8.72 9.66
C VAL A 122 12.52 -9.71 9.13
N ARG A 123 12.93 -10.96 8.96
CA ARG A 123 12.05 -12.05 8.49
C ARG A 123 10.93 -12.33 9.48
N ALA A 124 9.75 -12.67 8.96
CA ALA A 124 8.57 -13.01 9.76
C ALA A 124 8.24 -11.97 10.84
N ALA A 125 8.36 -10.68 10.49
CA ALA A 125 8.14 -9.55 11.39
C ALA A 125 6.81 -9.64 12.17
N VAL A 126 5.76 -10.18 11.55
CA VAL A 126 4.50 -10.53 12.21
C VAL A 126 3.98 -11.89 11.72
N PRO A 127 3.29 -12.66 12.58
CA PRO A 127 2.81 -14.00 12.23
C PRO A 127 1.49 -14.01 11.45
N ALA A 128 0.75 -12.90 11.45
CA ALA A 128 -0.49 -12.70 10.71
C ALA A 128 -0.87 -11.21 10.69
N PHE A 129 -1.95 -10.86 10.00
CA PHE A 129 -2.52 -9.52 10.09
C PHE A 129 -3.18 -9.26 11.46
N GLN A 130 -3.84 -10.28 12.04
CA GLN A 130 -4.32 -10.30 13.42
C GLN A 130 -3.73 -11.47 14.20
N PHE A 131 -3.16 -11.20 15.36
CA PHE A 131 -2.52 -12.20 16.21
C PHE A 131 -2.56 -11.80 17.68
N LEU A 132 -2.42 -12.77 18.60
CA LEU A 132 -2.30 -12.49 20.03
C LEU A 132 -0.84 -12.17 20.39
N ARG A 133 -0.59 -11.03 21.04
CA ARG A 133 0.70 -10.75 21.67
C ARG A 133 0.61 -11.07 23.16
N ARG A 134 1.03 -12.27 23.56
CA ARG A 134 0.93 -12.76 24.95
C ARG A 134 1.57 -11.80 25.96
N SER A 135 2.73 -11.23 25.64
CA SER A 135 3.44 -10.27 26.52
C SER A 135 2.61 -9.01 26.83
N ALA A 136 1.64 -8.66 25.96
CA ALA A 136 0.77 -7.50 26.12
C ALA A 136 -0.67 -7.88 26.52
N GLY A 137 -0.99 -9.18 26.61
CA GLY A 137 -2.34 -9.67 26.95
C GLY A 137 -3.46 -9.14 26.04
N ARG A 138 -3.15 -8.84 24.77
CA ARG A 138 -4.12 -8.26 23.81
C ARG A 138 -3.91 -8.82 22.40
N ASP A 139 -4.98 -8.89 21.61
CA ASP A 139 -4.84 -9.13 20.17
C ASP A 139 -4.37 -7.85 19.47
N TYR A 140 -3.47 -8.04 18.51
CA TYR A 140 -2.91 -7.00 17.68
C TYR A 140 -3.60 -7.10 16.33
N ARG A 141 -4.03 -5.96 15.79
CA ARG A 141 -4.48 -5.83 14.41
C ARG A 141 -3.65 -4.76 13.75
N MET A 142 -3.00 -5.10 12.64
CA MET A 142 -1.97 -4.22 12.09
C MET A 142 -2.50 -2.94 11.42
N TYR A 143 -3.82 -2.78 11.28
CA TYR A 143 -4.41 -1.47 10.92
C TYR A 143 -4.48 -0.49 12.11
N GLU A 144 -4.30 -0.97 13.36
CA GLU A 144 -4.39 -0.16 14.58
C GLU A 144 -3.05 0.53 14.84
N ALA A 145 -3.09 1.84 15.09
CA ALA A 145 -1.89 2.67 15.25
C ALA A 145 -0.98 2.18 16.39
N ASP A 146 -1.57 1.80 17.52
CA ASP A 146 -0.83 1.37 18.70
C ASP A 146 -0.17 0.01 18.49
N ALA A 147 -0.85 -0.93 17.81
CA ALA A 147 -0.29 -2.22 17.46
C ALA A 147 0.84 -2.08 16.43
N ALA A 148 0.65 -1.25 15.40
CA ALA A 148 1.66 -0.99 14.39
C ALA A 148 2.91 -0.30 14.97
N THR A 149 2.72 0.67 15.88
CA THR A 149 3.83 1.39 16.54
C THR A 149 4.65 0.45 17.43
N ASP A 150 3.99 -0.34 18.27
CA ASP A 150 4.68 -1.27 19.19
C ASP A 150 5.39 -2.43 18.47
N ILE A 151 4.95 -2.79 17.26
CA ILE A 151 5.71 -3.71 16.40
C ILE A 151 6.88 -2.98 15.73
N GLU A 152 6.67 -1.77 15.21
CA GLU A 152 7.71 -0.95 14.59
C GLU A 152 8.90 -0.70 15.53
N ASP A 153 8.63 -0.33 16.78
CA ASP A 153 9.68 -0.06 17.78
C ASP A 153 10.57 -1.31 17.97
N GLY A 154 9.96 -2.49 18.10
CA GLY A 154 10.69 -3.76 18.19
C GLY A 154 11.43 -4.17 16.90
N LEU A 155 10.97 -3.73 15.73
CA LEU A 155 11.67 -3.94 14.45
C LEU A 155 12.86 -3.00 14.28
N MET A 156 12.74 -1.75 14.76
CA MET A 156 13.83 -0.78 14.78
C MET A 156 14.98 -1.25 15.67
N ASP A 157 14.68 -1.89 16.81
CA ASP A 157 15.71 -2.44 17.70
C ASP A 157 16.50 -3.62 17.09
N GLN A 158 15.90 -4.31 16.10
CA GLN A 158 16.52 -5.45 15.39
C GLN A 158 17.17 -5.04 14.05
N CYS A 159 17.09 -3.76 13.68
CA CYS A 159 17.50 -3.26 12.38
C CYS A 159 18.52 -2.13 12.52
N ASP A 160 19.74 -2.34 12.02
CA ASP A 160 20.80 -1.32 12.08
C ASP A 160 20.50 -0.09 11.19
N SER A 161 19.86 -0.32 10.04
CA SER A 161 19.55 0.73 9.06
C SER A 161 18.30 0.40 8.26
N PRO A 162 17.13 0.93 8.64
CA PRO A 162 15.90 0.68 7.90
C PRO A 162 15.96 1.33 6.50
N LEU A 163 15.27 0.73 5.53
CA LEU A 163 15.31 1.13 4.12
C LEU A 163 14.87 2.58 3.88
N LEU A 164 13.89 3.05 4.66
CA LEU A 164 13.29 4.37 4.49
C LEU A 164 13.95 5.44 5.38
N LYS A 165 15.09 5.15 6.03
CA LYS A 165 15.83 6.11 6.84
C LYS A 165 16.06 7.41 6.07
N ASP A 166 15.66 8.53 6.68
CA ASP A 166 15.72 9.89 6.11
C ASP A 166 14.89 10.10 4.81
N GLY A 167 14.18 9.05 4.34
CA GLY A 167 13.27 9.08 3.22
C GLY A 167 11.86 9.53 3.60
N HIS A 168 10.95 9.48 2.64
CA HIS A 168 9.55 9.83 2.82
C HIS A 168 8.64 8.63 2.52
N ALA A 169 7.61 8.42 3.35
CA ALA A 169 6.71 7.27 3.25
C ALA A 169 5.24 7.68 3.29
N TYR A 170 4.44 7.07 2.42
CA TYR A 170 3.02 7.39 2.26
C TYR A 170 2.13 6.16 2.27
N SER A 171 1.14 6.16 3.18
CA SER A 171 0.09 5.12 3.27
C SER A 171 0.58 3.69 3.59
N ASN A 172 1.67 3.58 4.34
CA ASN A 172 2.22 2.30 4.81
C ASN A 172 1.69 1.94 6.21
N ILE A 173 1.94 0.70 6.64
CA ILE A 173 1.77 0.28 8.04
C ILE A 173 2.86 0.90 8.91
N TYR A 174 4.10 0.83 8.45
CA TYR A 174 5.29 1.30 9.17
C TYR A 174 5.88 2.59 8.57
N ARG A 175 6.65 3.31 9.39
CA ARG A 175 7.42 4.49 9.00
C ARG A 175 8.84 4.12 8.55
N ALA A 176 9.42 3.09 9.16
CA ALA A 176 10.74 2.55 8.86
C ALA A 176 11.85 3.61 8.81
N GLY A 177 11.88 4.50 9.80
CA GLY A 177 12.87 5.57 9.90
C GLY A 177 12.68 6.74 8.94
N ALA A 178 11.57 6.80 8.20
CA ALA A 178 11.26 7.93 7.33
C ALA A 178 11.13 9.24 8.11
N SER A 179 11.77 10.30 7.59
CA SER A 179 11.73 11.65 8.18
C SER A 179 10.36 12.31 8.02
N VAL A 180 9.61 11.92 6.98
CA VAL A 180 8.23 12.36 6.75
C VAL A 180 7.35 11.15 6.48
N THR A 181 6.34 10.97 7.33
CA THR A 181 5.27 9.98 7.14
C THR A 181 3.91 10.66 7.09
N ARG A 182 3.06 10.24 6.15
CA ARG A 182 1.68 10.72 6.05
C ARG A 182 0.74 9.59 5.65
N TYR A 183 -0.46 9.60 6.24
CA TYR A 183 -1.49 8.59 5.99
C TYR A 183 -1.07 7.17 6.41
N CYS A 184 -0.04 7.04 7.26
CA CYS A 184 0.25 5.80 7.98
C CYS A 184 -0.72 5.68 9.17
N SER A 185 -0.81 4.51 9.79
CA SER A 185 -1.77 4.16 10.85
C SER A 185 -1.95 5.24 11.94
N ARG A 186 -0.91 6.01 12.27
CA ARG A 186 -0.93 7.12 13.25
C ARG A 186 -1.13 8.54 12.67
N ASP A 187 -0.77 8.78 11.41
CA ASP A 187 -0.60 10.13 10.82
C ASP A 187 -1.70 10.51 9.82
N PHE A 188 -2.91 10.01 10.03
CA PHE A 188 -4.09 10.30 9.20
C PHE A 188 -4.71 11.68 9.49
N ALA A 189 -3.90 12.74 9.57
CA ALA A 189 -4.37 14.10 9.77
C ALA A 189 -4.22 14.94 8.48
N ALA A 190 -5.32 15.10 7.73
CA ALA A 190 -5.39 16.07 6.64
C ALA A 190 -5.32 17.54 7.13
N GLN A 191 -5.49 17.76 8.44
CA GLN A 191 -5.55 19.07 9.08
C GLN A 191 -4.27 19.91 8.89
N GLU A 192 -3.12 19.28 8.65
CA GLU A 192 -1.84 19.98 8.62
C GLU A 192 -1.55 20.70 7.29
N LEU A 193 -2.23 20.29 6.20
CA LEU A 193 -2.12 20.99 4.91
C LEU A 193 -2.93 22.30 4.92
N PHE A 194 -4.08 22.32 5.60
CA PHE A 194 -4.97 23.49 5.66
C PHE A 194 -4.45 24.59 6.59
N LYS A 195 -3.75 24.25 7.68
CA LYS A 195 -3.27 25.23 8.67
C LYS A 195 -2.03 26.02 8.24
N ARG A 196 -1.30 25.60 7.20
CA ARG A 196 0.00 26.21 6.80
C ARG A 196 0.01 26.91 5.44
N LEU A 197 -1.08 26.90 4.68
CA LEU A 197 -1.13 27.49 3.34
C LEU A 197 -2.00 28.75 3.30
N HIS A 198 -1.42 29.84 2.81
CA HIS A 198 -2.12 31.11 2.61
C HIS A 198 -3.37 30.90 1.73
N PRO A 199 -4.53 31.47 2.07
CA PRO A 199 -5.82 31.18 1.42
C PRO A 199 -5.79 31.39 -0.10
N LEU A 200 -5.06 32.41 -0.57
CA LEU A 200 -4.87 32.65 -2.00
C LEU A 200 -4.19 31.46 -2.72
N LYS A 201 -3.15 30.87 -2.11
CA LYS A 201 -2.44 29.71 -2.67
C LYS A 201 -3.35 28.47 -2.70
N MET A 202 -4.22 28.34 -1.71
CA MET A 202 -5.24 27.27 -1.68
C MET A 202 -6.25 27.43 -2.82
N VAL A 203 -6.73 28.65 -3.08
CA VAL A 203 -7.62 28.93 -4.21
C VAL A 203 -6.93 28.66 -5.55
N THR A 204 -5.67 29.10 -5.72
CA THR A 204 -4.92 28.84 -6.95
C THR A 204 -4.65 27.34 -7.16
N LEU A 205 -4.28 26.61 -6.11
CA LEU A 205 -4.14 25.16 -6.18
C LEU A 205 -5.48 24.50 -6.51
N GLY A 206 -6.57 24.95 -5.87
CA GLY A 206 -7.93 24.54 -6.16
C GLY A 206 -8.30 24.71 -7.63
N LEU A 207 -7.99 25.86 -8.24
CA LEU A 207 -8.22 26.15 -9.66
C LEU A 207 -7.36 25.28 -10.60
N ILE A 208 -6.07 25.09 -10.29
CA ILE A 208 -5.15 24.22 -11.07
C ILE A 208 -5.66 22.78 -11.10
N TYR A 209 -6.22 22.31 -9.99
CA TYR A 209 -6.73 20.94 -9.83
C TYR A 209 -8.25 20.82 -10.05
N LEU A 210 -8.98 21.91 -10.29
CA LEU A 210 -10.44 21.93 -10.44
C LEU A 210 -10.95 20.94 -11.50
N PRO A 211 -10.34 20.82 -12.70
CA PRO A 211 -10.78 19.81 -13.68
C PRO A 211 -10.58 18.37 -13.21
N LYS A 212 -9.53 18.11 -12.41
CA LYS A 212 -9.31 16.79 -11.79
C LYS A 212 -10.34 16.57 -10.69
N LEU A 213 -10.60 17.56 -9.84
CA LEU A 213 -11.63 17.51 -8.79
C LEU A 213 -13.02 17.24 -9.39
N LEU A 214 -13.44 17.98 -10.42
CA LEU A 214 -14.72 17.76 -11.10
C LEU A 214 -14.83 16.37 -11.71
N ARG A 215 -13.77 15.89 -12.37
CA ARG A 215 -13.75 14.52 -12.91
C ARG A 215 -13.84 13.47 -11.81
N MET A 216 -13.16 13.68 -10.68
CA MET A 216 -13.25 12.78 -9.52
C MET A 216 -14.64 12.78 -8.90
N THR A 217 -15.26 13.95 -8.72
CA THR A 217 -16.62 14.06 -8.20
C THR A 217 -17.62 13.40 -9.14
N GLY A 218 -17.47 13.59 -10.46
CA GLY A 218 -18.34 12.93 -11.46
C GLY A 218 -18.20 11.40 -11.45
N LEU A 219 -16.97 10.88 -11.34
CA LEU A 219 -16.74 9.44 -11.22
C LEU A 219 -17.28 8.90 -9.89
N ALA A 220 -17.08 9.61 -8.78
CA ALA A 220 -17.64 9.22 -7.49
C ALA A 220 -19.17 9.20 -7.53
N ALA A 221 -19.80 10.23 -8.12
CA ALA A 221 -21.26 10.32 -8.29
C ALA A 221 -21.82 9.17 -9.15
N LEU A 222 -21.13 8.82 -10.24
CA LEU A 222 -21.50 7.68 -11.08
C LEU A 222 -21.47 6.37 -10.27
N GLU A 223 -20.50 6.20 -9.38
CA GLU A 223 -20.42 5.02 -8.51
C GLU A 223 -21.52 4.97 -7.46
N ILE A 224 -21.93 6.12 -6.91
CA ILE A 224 -23.12 6.19 -6.05
C ILE A 224 -24.34 5.70 -6.84
N LEU A 225 -24.48 6.15 -8.08
CA LEU A 225 -25.59 5.80 -8.93
C LEU A 225 -25.60 4.30 -9.27
N ILE A 226 -24.46 3.73 -9.68
CA ILE A 226 -24.35 2.28 -9.96
C ILE A 226 -24.67 1.48 -8.71
N ALA A 227 -24.08 1.82 -7.57
CA ALA A 227 -24.36 1.14 -6.31
C ALA A 227 -25.85 1.21 -5.97
N PHE A 228 -26.46 2.39 -6.07
CA PHE A 228 -27.89 2.59 -5.82
C PHE A 228 -28.77 1.75 -6.75
N LEU A 229 -28.46 1.71 -8.05
CA LEU A 229 -29.16 0.86 -9.02
C LEU A 229 -28.98 -0.63 -8.72
N ASP A 230 -27.79 -1.05 -8.29
CA ASP A 230 -27.51 -2.42 -7.87
C ASP A 230 -28.27 -2.81 -6.59
N ALA A 231 -28.51 -1.88 -5.65
CA ALA A 231 -29.41 -2.16 -4.52
C ALA A 231 -30.87 -2.28 -4.95
N ILE A 232 -31.33 -1.39 -5.83
CA ILE A 232 -32.69 -1.46 -6.34
C ILE A 232 -32.91 -2.79 -7.08
N ARG A 233 -31.90 -3.24 -7.83
CA ARG A 233 -31.93 -4.52 -8.55
C ARG A 233 -31.71 -5.72 -7.62
N GLY A 234 -30.93 -5.54 -6.56
CA GLY A 234 -30.61 -6.51 -5.52
C GLY A 234 -31.64 -6.60 -4.39
N LEU A 235 -32.75 -5.86 -4.46
CA LEU A 235 -33.86 -5.93 -3.50
C LEU A 235 -34.54 -7.32 -3.44
N TYR A 236 -34.08 -8.28 -4.25
CA TYR A 236 -34.50 -9.68 -4.19
C TYR A 236 -33.67 -10.54 -3.21
N GLU A 237 -32.54 -10.05 -2.68
CA GLU A 237 -31.68 -10.80 -1.74
C GLU A 237 -31.30 -9.98 -0.49
N ARG A 238 -32.19 -10.04 0.49
CA ARG A 238 -32.07 -9.88 1.97
C ARG A 238 -31.19 -8.78 2.62
N GLU A 239 -31.85 -8.09 3.56
CA GLU A 239 -31.44 -7.44 4.81
C GLU A 239 -29.93 -7.30 5.11
N GLY A 240 -29.33 -6.21 4.62
CA GLY A 240 -27.95 -5.79 4.93
C GLY A 240 -27.43 -4.74 3.96
N LEU A 241 -27.97 -4.76 2.73
CA LEU A 241 -27.60 -3.90 1.61
C LEU A 241 -27.67 -2.39 1.91
N PHE A 242 -28.70 -1.89 2.61
CA PHE A 242 -28.91 -0.44 2.76
C PHE A 242 -27.83 0.26 3.58
N ARG A 243 -27.33 -0.35 4.66
CA ARG A 243 -26.17 0.20 5.39
C ARG A 243 -24.93 0.09 4.53
N GLU A 244 -24.68 -1.08 3.93
CA GLU A 244 -23.49 -1.31 3.10
C GLU A 244 -23.40 -0.37 1.89
N LEU A 245 -24.53 0.01 1.29
CA LEU A 245 -24.62 0.88 0.13
C LEU A 245 -24.33 2.35 0.44
N ALA A 246 -24.83 2.86 1.57
CA ALA A 246 -24.61 4.26 1.96
C ALA A 246 -23.12 4.58 2.17
N PHE A 247 -22.30 3.57 2.48
CA PHE A 247 -20.86 3.73 2.74
C PHE A 247 -19.95 3.38 1.54
N VAL A 248 -20.46 2.79 0.46
CA VAL A 248 -19.68 2.57 -0.79
C VAL A 248 -19.13 3.89 -1.34
N PRO A 249 -19.95 4.96 -1.50
CA PRO A 249 -19.49 6.23 -2.04
C PRO A 249 -18.37 6.88 -1.26
N ALA A 250 -18.50 6.90 0.07
CA ALA A 250 -17.55 7.54 0.95
C ALA A 250 -16.18 6.86 0.88
N ARG A 251 -16.15 5.52 0.87
CA ARG A 251 -14.90 4.75 0.76
C ARG A 251 -14.23 4.93 -0.60
N VAL A 252 -15.01 4.89 -1.70
CA VAL A 252 -14.48 5.16 -3.05
C VAL A 252 -13.92 6.57 -3.13
N ALA A 253 -14.63 7.57 -2.59
CA ALA A 253 -14.16 8.95 -2.53
C ALA A 253 -12.85 9.06 -1.74
N VAL A 254 -12.73 8.38 -0.60
CA VAL A 254 -11.48 8.33 0.18
C VAL A 254 -10.33 7.70 -0.61
N CYS A 255 -10.52 6.54 -1.24
CA CYS A 255 -9.47 5.91 -2.05
C CYS A 255 -9.01 6.82 -3.20
N VAL A 256 -9.95 7.51 -3.84
CA VAL A 256 -9.67 8.46 -4.92
C VAL A 256 -8.90 9.68 -4.40
N VAL A 257 -9.37 10.32 -3.32
CA VAL A 257 -8.72 11.50 -2.72
C VAL A 257 -7.33 11.13 -2.20
N LEU A 258 -7.21 10.02 -1.49
CA LEU A 258 -5.94 9.54 -0.94
C LEU A 258 -4.93 9.26 -2.05
N ARG A 259 -5.31 8.56 -3.12
CA ARG A 259 -4.43 8.31 -4.28
C ARG A 259 -3.89 9.62 -4.86
N GLU A 260 -4.73 10.62 -5.06
CA GLU A 260 -4.28 11.90 -5.62
C GLU A 260 -3.40 12.69 -4.65
N ALA A 261 -3.69 12.62 -3.34
CA ALA A 261 -2.87 13.23 -2.30
C ALA A 261 -1.48 12.59 -2.25
N ILE A 262 -1.39 11.26 -2.25
CA ILE A 262 -0.13 10.49 -2.31
C ILE A 262 0.64 10.89 -3.57
N ARG A 263 0.00 10.82 -4.74
CA ARG A 263 0.64 11.22 -6.00
C ARG A 263 1.20 12.64 -5.90
N PHE A 264 0.41 13.60 -5.42
CA PHE A 264 0.84 14.98 -5.28
C PHE A 264 2.07 15.12 -4.37
N ARG A 265 2.09 14.42 -3.24
CA ARG A 265 3.21 14.44 -2.29
C ARG A 265 4.49 13.86 -2.90
N VAL A 266 4.39 12.70 -3.54
CA VAL A 266 5.52 12.08 -4.25
C VAL A 266 6.11 13.02 -5.30
N LEU A 267 5.25 13.69 -6.08
CA LEU A 267 5.70 14.68 -7.07
C LEU A 267 6.46 15.86 -6.42
N MET A 268 6.02 16.33 -5.25
CA MET A 268 6.73 17.38 -4.53
C MET A 268 8.07 16.90 -3.95
N ASP A 269 8.14 15.65 -3.52
CA ASP A 269 9.37 15.08 -2.94
C ASP A 269 10.44 14.80 -3.99
N ILE A 270 10.04 14.39 -5.19
CA ILE A 270 10.94 14.32 -6.35
C ILE A 270 11.50 15.72 -6.66
N GLU A 271 10.66 16.76 -6.65
CA GLU A 271 11.13 18.14 -6.87
C GLU A 271 12.04 18.64 -5.72
N ARG A 272 11.88 18.12 -4.50
CA ARG A 272 12.78 18.37 -3.36
C ARG A 272 14.08 17.57 -3.41
N GLY A 273 14.15 16.52 -4.23
CA GLY A 273 15.32 15.67 -4.31
C GLY A 273 15.45 14.65 -3.16
N VAL A 274 14.34 14.27 -2.53
CA VAL A 274 14.31 13.25 -1.45
C VAL A 274 14.91 11.94 -1.95
N ARG A 275 15.83 11.34 -1.20
CA ARG A 275 16.60 10.17 -1.67
C ARG A 275 15.72 8.93 -1.86
N VAL A 276 14.94 8.53 -0.86
CA VAL A 276 14.06 7.35 -0.91
C VAL A 276 12.61 7.79 -0.69
N ILE A 277 11.71 7.44 -1.62
CA ILE A 277 10.29 7.79 -1.56
C ILE A 277 9.47 6.50 -1.72
N GLN A 278 8.69 6.13 -0.70
CA GLN A 278 7.79 4.99 -0.73
C GLN A 278 6.33 5.44 -0.76
N ALA A 279 5.55 4.90 -1.69
CA ALA A 279 4.14 5.22 -1.86
C ALA A 279 3.29 3.96 -2.03
N ASN A 280 2.36 3.74 -1.11
CA ASN A 280 1.40 2.65 -1.20
C ASN A 280 0.03 3.10 -1.72
N PHE A 281 -0.44 2.48 -2.81
CA PHE A 281 -1.75 2.74 -3.40
C PHE A 281 -2.75 1.63 -3.05
N LEU A 282 -3.56 1.88 -2.02
CA LEU A 282 -4.61 0.99 -1.48
C LEU A 282 -5.82 0.76 -2.42
N GLY A 283 -5.91 1.52 -3.51
CA GLY A 283 -7.15 1.67 -4.27
C GLY A 283 -7.66 0.37 -4.91
N TYR A 284 -6.76 -0.55 -5.27
CA TYR A 284 -7.14 -1.86 -5.82
C TYR A 284 -7.56 -2.82 -4.70
N ASP A 285 -6.70 -3.04 -3.71
CA ASP A 285 -6.92 -3.95 -2.57
C ASP A 285 -8.26 -3.71 -1.87
N GLU A 286 -8.55 -2.44 -1.56
CA GLU A 286 -9.79 -2.03 -0.88
C GLU A 286 -11.06 -2.38 -1.68
N GLN A 287 -10.99 -2.37 -3.01
CA GLN A 287 -12.12 -2.75 -3.87
C GLN A 287 -12.19 -4.25 -4.11
N ALA A 288 -11.04 -4.86 -4.26
CA ALA A 288 -10.89 -6.29 -4.47
C ALA A 288 -11.37 -7.09 -3.24
N HIS A 289 -11.12 -6.60 -2.02
CA HIS A 289 -11.64 -7.20 -0.79
C HIS A 289 -13.17 -7.28 -0.71
N ARG A 290 -13.87 -6.35 -1.37
CA ARG A 290 -15.33 -6.28 -1.31
C ARG A 290 -16.01 -6.99 -2.47
N ARG A 291 -15.48 -6.81 -3.67
CA ARG A 291 -16.12 -7.24 -4.93
C ARG A 291 -15.41 -8.42 -5.58
N GLY A 292 -14.31 -8.87 -5.00
CA GLY A 292 -13.41 -9.86 -5.57
C GLY A 292 -12.33 -9.24 -6.46
N PRO A 293 -11.18 -9.93 -6.58
CA PRO A 293 -10.00 -9.43 -7.29
C PRO A 293 -10.21 -9.24 -8.79
N GLY A 294 -11.03 -10.09 -9.41
CA GLY A 294 -11.36 -9.99 -10.84
C GLY A 294 -12.45 -8.97 -11.19
N SER A 295 -12.99 -8.24 -10.21
CA SER A 295 -14.13 -7.37 -10.47
C SER A 295 -13.79 -6.20 -11.39
N ALA A 296 -14.75 -5.81 -12.23
CA ALA A 296 -14.60 -4.69 -13.16
C ALA A 296 -14.23 -3.39 -12.42
N PHE A 297 -14.72 -3.23 -11.18
CA PHE A 297 -14.46 -2.07 -10.34
C PHE A 297 -13.04 -2.06 -9.75
N ALA A 298 -12.56 -3.20 -9.22
CA ALA A 298 -11.16 -3.32 -8.80
C ALA A 298 -10.21 -3.00 -9.98
N HIS A 299 -10.48 -3.57 -11.15
CA HIS A 299 -9.71 -3.32 -12.38
C HIS A 299 -9.90 -1.91 -12.96
N TRP A 300 -10.97 -1.20 -12.61
CA TRP A 300 -11.16 0.19 -12.99
C TRP A 300 -10.24 1.11 -12.18
N SER A 301 -10.06 0.83 -10.88
CA SER A 301 -9.15 1.59 -10.02
C SER A 301 -7.70 1.58 -10.55
N LEU A 302 -7.27 0.46 -11.15
CA LEU A 302 -5.95 0.29 -11.76
C LEU A 302 -5.64 1.33 -12.84
N LYS A 303 -6.62 1.75 -13.65
CA LYS A 303 -6.42 2.80 -14.67
C LYS A 303 -5.98 4.13 -14.06
N ALA A 304 -6.54 4.44 -12.88
CA ALA A 304 -6.24 5.67 -12.19
C ALA A 304 -4.90 5.57 -11.44
N ILE A 305 -4.56 4.40 -10.90
CA ILE A 305 -3.24 4.10 -10.34
C ILE A 305 -2.17 4.20 -11.43
N ASP A 306 -2.37 3.58 -12.60
CA ASP A 306 -1.46 3.67 -13.78
C ASP A 306 -1.23 5.11 -14.22
N SER A 307 -2.28 5.94 -14.19
CA SER A 307 -2.16 7.37 -14.47
C SER A 307 -1.32 8.11 -13.42
N ALA A 308 -1.40 7.73 -12.14
CA ALA A 308 -0.55 8.29 -11.09
C ALA A 308 0.90 7.83 -11.24
N VAL A 309 1.14 6.54 -11.51
CA VAL A 309 2.46 5.97 -11.81
C VAL A 309 3.10 6.70 -12.99
N ARG A 310 2.34 6.98 -14.05
CA ARG A 310 2.81 7.76 -15.21
C ARG A 310 3.29 9.15 -14.83
N ASP A 311 2.52 9.85 -14.00
CA ASP A 311 2.87 11.21 -13.59
C ASP A 311 4.14 11.20 -12.72
N ILE A 312 4.26 10.21 -11.81
CA ILE A 312 5.43 10.00 -10.95
C ILE A 312 6.67 9.65 -11.79
N TYR A 313 6.56 8.66 -12.70
CA TYR A 313 7.65 8.26 -13.59
C TYR A 313 8.19 9.44 -14.39
N LYS A 314 7.30 10.28 -14.96
CA LYS A 314 7.73 11.46 -15.71
C LYS A 314 8.48 12.45 -14.84
N ALA A 315 7.99 12.71 -13.62
CA ALA A 315 8.68 13.62 -12.70
C ALA A 315 10.05 13.07 -12.28
N ALA A 316 10.12 11.78 -11.95
CA ALA A 316 11.37 11.10 -11.60
C ALA A 316 12.38 11.17 -12.76
N HIS A 317 11.96 10.83 -13.98
CA HIS A 317 12.81 10.85 -15.17
C HIS A 317 13.24 12.26 -15.63
N ASP A 318 12.41 13.27 -15.37
CA ASP A 318 12.71 14.68 -15.70
C ASP A 318 13.40 15.43 -14.53
N SER A 319 13.69 14.74 -13.43
CA SER A 319 14.44 15.28 -12.29
C SER A 319 15.82 15.74 -12.75
N ARG A 320 16.23 16.92 -12.28
CA ARG A 320 17.57 17.48 -12.55
C ARG A 320 18.52 17.36 -11.38
N TYR A 321 17.97 17.27 -10.18
CA TYR A 321 18.79 17.24 -8.98
C TYR A 321 19.26 15.82 -8.68
N ARG A 322 18.40 14.81 -8.87
CA ARG A 322 18.72 13.42 -8.54
C ARG A 322 18.21 12.48 -9.62
N ASP A 323 19.03 11.51 -10.02
CA ASP A 323 18.62 10.44 -10.92
C ASP A 323 17.85 9.38 -10.12
N TYR A 324 16.60 9.09 -10.52
CA TYR A 324 15.69 8.23 -9.77
C TYR A 324 15.47 6.91 -10.49
N GLU A 325 15.68 5.82 -9.77
CA GLU A 325 15.16 4.51 -10.14
C GLU A 325 13.70 4.37 -9.65
N LEU A 326 12.87 3.73 -10.46
CA LEU A 326 11.46 3.50 -10.13
C LEU A 326 11.18 2.01 -10.01
N MET A 327 10.81 1.57 -8.81
CA MET A 327 10.34 0.21 -8.53
C MET A 327 8.83 0.22 -8.36
N VAL A 328 8.11 -0.59 -9.13
CA VAL A 328 6.67 -0.82 -8.96
C VAL A 328 6.48 -2.27 -8.55
N TYR A 329 5.88 -2.50 -7.38
CA TYR A 329 5.68 -3.84 -6.84
C TYR A 329 4.30 -3.98 -6.21
N SER A 330 3.93 -5.21 -5.89
CA SER A 330 2.77 -5.51 -5.05
C SER A 330 3.25 -6.32 -3.87
N ASP A 331 2.73 -6.05 -2.68
CA ASP A 331 3.11 -6.73 -1.46
C ASP A 331 2.51 -8.13 -1.39
N HIS A 332 1.25 -8.30 -1.77
CA HIS A 332 0.58 -9.60 -1.84
C HIS A 332 -0.47 -9.67 -2.94
N GLY A 333 -1.01 -10.87 -3.15
CA GLY A 333 -2.16 -11.09 -4.02
C GLY A 333 -3.48 -11.08 -3.26
N GLN A 334 -4.56 -11.34 -4.00
CA GLN A 334 -5.86 -11.65 -3.45
C GLN A 334 -6.46 -12.85 -4.20
N GLU A 335 -7.29 -13.61 -3.48
CA GLU A 335 -8.01 -14.77 -3.99
C GLU A 335 -9.51 -14.61 -3.74
N THR A 336 -10.32 -15.15 -4.64
CA THR A 336 -11.77 -15.16 -4.43
C THR A 336 -12.12 -16.14 -3.32
N SER A 337 -12.81 -15.66 -2.29
CA SER A 337 -13.17 -16.47 -1.12
C SER A 337 -14.66 -16.39 -0.81
N ILE A 338 -15.15 -17.43 -0.14
CA ILE A 338 -16.52 -17.51 0.37
C ILE A 338 -16.44 -17.39 1.90
N PRO A 339 -17.24 -16.51 2.53
CA PRO A 339 -17.29 -16.43 3.99
C PRO A 339 -17.64 -17.78 4.62
N TYR A 340 -16.95 -18.15 5.70
CA TYR A 340 -17.12 -19.44 6.37
C TYR A 340 -18.59 -19.76 6.73
N PRO A 341 -19.39 -18.85 7.31
CA PRO A 341 -20.80 -19.12 7.60
C PRO A 341 -21.65 -19.38 6.36
N ARG A 342 -21.31 -18.77 5.23
CA ARG A 342 -22.00 -19.01 3.96
C ARG A 342 -21.65 -20.39 3.38
N ALA A 343 -20.39 -20.82 3.53
CA ALA A 343 -19.94 -22.11 3.03
C ALA A 343 -20.41 -23.30 3.91
N HIS A 344 -20.53 -23.10 5.23
CA HIS A 344 -20.76 -24.18 6.19
C HIS A 344 -22.05 -24.07 7.02
N GLY A 345 -22.80 -22.97 6.89
CA GLY A 345 -24.08 -22.77 7.60
C GLY A 345 -23.95 -22.52 9.11
N ARG A 346 -22.73 -22.27 9.62
CA ARG A 346 -22.45 -22.00 11.04
C ARG A 346 -21.25 -21.10 11.22
N GLU A 347 -21.10 -20.50 12.39
CA GLU A 347 -19.98 -19.59 12.66
C GLU A 347 -18.65 -20.35 12.89
N LEU A 348 -17.52 -19.69 12.59
CA LEU A 348 -16.20 -20.31 12.73
C LEU A 348 -15.85 -20.61 14.21
N ASP A 349 -16.19 -19.71 15.12
CA ASP A 349 -15.97 -19.88 16.57
C ASP A 349 -16.77 -21.05 17.14
N GLU A 350 -17.99 -21.27 16.67
CA GLU A 350 -18.79 -22.45 17.03
C GLU A 350 -18.10 -23.73 16.56
N ALA A 351 -17.60 -23.72 15.32
CA ALA A 351 -16.94 -24.88 14.72
C ALA A 351 -15.63 -25.24 15.42
N VAL A 352 -14.84 -24.23 15.78
CA VAL A 352 -13.59 -24.40 16.54
C VAL A 352 -13.91 -24.87 17.95
N LYS A 353 -14.91 -24.29 18.63
CA LYS A 353 -15.32 -24.71 19.97
C LYS A 353 -15.74 -26.18 20.02
N GLU A 354 -16.45 -26.67 19.00
CA GLU A 354 -16.79 -28.10 18.90
C GLU A 354 -15.56 -28.99 18.72
N ALA A 355 -14.56 -28.55 17.96
CA ALA A 355 -13.32 -29.32 17.78
C ALA A 355 -12.52 -29.49 19.09
N PHE A 356 -12.68 -28.57 20.04
CA PHE A 356 -12.08 -28.63 21.39
C PHE A 356 -13.05 -29.15 22.47
N SER A 357 -14.11 -29.88 22.09
CA SER A 357 -15.14 -30.36 23.05
C SER A 357 -14.70 -31.56 23.90
N SER A 358 -13.63 -32.24 23.52
CA SER A 358 -13.03 -33.37 24.25
C SER A 358 -11.59 -33.08 24.66
N GLY A 359 -11.05 -33.84 25.60
CA GLY A 359 -9.64 -33.72 26.02
C GLY A 359 -9.40 -32.66 27.10
N SER A 360 -8.14 -32.29 27.31
CA SER A 360 -7.64 -31.34 28.31
C SER A 360 -8.17 -29.90 28.12
N LEU A 361 -8.59 -29.55 26.90
CA LEU A 361 -9.16 -28.24 26.57
C LEU A 361 -10.69 -28.21 26.62
N ALA A 362 -11.34 -29.34 26.95
CA ALA A 362 -12.79 -29.43 27.05
C ALA A 362 -13.35 -28.43 28.09
N GLY A 363 -14.41 -27.73 27.70
CA GLY A 363 -15.07 -26.75 28.57
C GLY A 363 -14.35 -25.40 28.70
N LYS A 364 -13.17 -25.22 28.08
CA LYS A 364 -12.50 -23.92 28.07
C LYS A 364 -13.31 -22.89 27.25
N PRO A 365 -13.49 -21.67 27.75
CA PRO A 365 -14.13 -20.59 26.98
C PRO A 365 -13.31 -20.27 25.72
N LEU A 366 -14.01 -20.03 24.61
CA LEU A 366 -13.40 -19.58 23.36
C LEU A 366 -13.67 -18.09 23.18
N TRP A 367 -12.59 -17.33 23.03
CA TRP A 367 -12.64 -15.92 22.72
C TRP A 367 -12.30 -15.73 21.24
N MET A 368 -13.17 -15.04 20.53
CA MET A 368 -12.88 -14.53 19.20
C MET A 368 -13.40 -13.12 19.15
N ARG A 369 -12.53 -12.16 18.85
CA ARG A 369 -13.00 -10.81 18.56
C ARG A 369 -13.83 -10.87 17.29
N LYS A 370 -15.16 -10.85 17.45
CA LYS A 370 -16.08 -10.68 16.32
C LYS A 370 -15.60 -9.47 15.54
N LEU A 371 -15.48 -9.62 14.22
CA LEU A 371 -15.11 -8.50 13.37
C LEU A 371 -16.08 -7.36 13.72
N PRO A 372 -15.63 -6.23 14.30
CA PRO A 372 -16.48 -5.05 14.19
C PRO A 372 -16.71 -4.88 12.69
N ASP A 373 -17.94 -4.56 12.28
CA ASP A 373 -18.27 -4.28 10.89
C ASP A 373 -17.07 -3.60 10.23
N LEU A 374 -16.43 -4.20 9.21
CA LEU A 374 -15.24 -3.69 8.50
C LEU A 374 -15.40 -2.19 8.12
N LEU A 375 -16.66 -1.73 8.08
CA LEU A 375 -17.16 -0.37 8.04
C LEU A 375 -16.61 0.58 9.12
N GLY A 376 -16.50 0.16 10.39
CA GLY A 376 -16.10 1.00 11.51
C GLY A 376 -14.73 1.66 11.32
N ASN A 377 -13.73 0.89 10.94
CA ASN A 377 -12.37 1.38 10.74
C ASN A 377 -12.20 2.19 9.45
N THR A 378 -13.04 1.93 8.45
CA THR A 378 -13.10 2.75 7.23
C THR A 378 -13.75 4.10 7.53
N VAL A 379 -14.78 4.13 8.37
CA VAL A 379 -15.44 5.35 8.85
C VAL A 379 -14.50 6.16 9.75
N ASP A 380 -13.70 5.51 10.60
CA ASP A 380 -12.69 6.18 11.42
C ASP A 380 -11.56 6.74 10.55
N ARG A 381 -11.13 6.03 9.50
CA ARG A 381 -10.23 6.55 8.45
C ARG A 381 -10.85 7.74 7.69
N CYS A 382 -12.15 7.69 7.35
CA CYS A 382 -12.88 8.82 6.75
C CYS A 382 -12.94 10.03 7.69
N ARG A 383 -13.31 9.84 8.96
CA ARG A 383 -13.42 10.91 9.96
C ARG A 383 -12.08 11.59 10.20
N ALA A 384 -11.01 10.80 10.35
CA ALA A 384 -9.65 11.31 10.46
C ALA A 384 -9.24 12.12 9.22
N LEU A 385 -9.59 11.65 8.01
CA LEU A 385 -9.36 12.38 6.76
C LEU A 385 -10.10 13.72 6.71
N PHE A 386 -11.31 13.82 7.29
CA PHE A 386 -12.08 15.07 7.38
C PHE A 386 -11.79 15.89 8.65
N GLY A 387 -10.80 15.50 9.46
CA GLY A 387 -10.43 16.23 10.68
C GLY A 387 -11.48 16.15 11.79
N ILE A 388 -12.41 15.20 11.72
CA ILE A 388 -13.34 14.85 12.80
C ILE A 388 -12.58 13.88 13.69
N GLY A 389 -12.33 14.26 14.95
CA GLY A 389 -11.61 13.43 15.90
C GLY A 389 -12.22 12.02 16.01
N PRO A 390 -11.42 11.00 16.34
CA PRO A 390 -11.97 9.66 16.57
C PRO A 390 -13.07 9.79 17.62
N LYS A 391 -14.24 9.20 17.36
CA LYS A 391 -15.25 9.08 18.40
C LYS A 391 -14.63 8.19 19.47
N GLU A 392 -14.52 8.67 20.71
CA GLU A 392 -14.20 7.81 21.86
C GLU A 392 -15.13 6.60 21.78
N ARG A 393 -14.55 5.45 21.44
CA ARG A 393 -15.27 4.21 21.48
C ARG A 393 -15.18 3.74 22.92
N ASN A 394 -16.27 3.94 23.66
CA ASN A 394 -16.68 3.06 24.74
C ASN A 394 -17.06 1.67 24.16
N HIS A 395 -16.16 1.06 23.40
CA HIS A 395 -16.22 -0.39 23.30
C HIS A 395 -15.55 -0.87 24.56
N SER A 396 -16.34 -1.47 25.43
CA SER A 396 -15.84 -2.49 26.35
C SER A 396 -15.14 -3.56 25.50
N GLU A 397 -13.89 -3.30 25.10
CA GLU A 397 -13.04 -4.28 24.45
C GLU A 397 -12.72 -5.31 25.53
N THR A 398 -13.54 -6.37 25.59
CA THR A 398 -13.22 -7.55 26.37
C THR A 398 -11.89 -8.08 25.84
N LYS A 399 -10.83 -7.81 26.59
CA LYS A 399 -9.51 -8.38 26.30
C LYS A 399 -9.58 -9.89 26.49
N PRO A 400 -8.90 -10.66 25.64
CA PRO A 400 -8.79 -12.10 25.89
C PRO A 400 -8.05 -12.33 27.20
N ASP A 401 -8.36 -13.43 27.89
CA ASP A 401 -7.56 -14.00 28.99
C ASP A 401 -6.79 -15.22 28.46
N PRO A 402 -5.54 -15.06 27.98
CA PRO A 402 -4.79 -16.13 27.31
C PRO A 402 -4.40 -17.30 28.22
N GLU A 403 -4.60 -17.20 29.53
CA GLU A 403 -4.33 -18.26 30.51
C GLU A 403 -5.57 -19.12 30.78
N LYS A 404 -6.76 -18.62 30.45
CA LYS A 404 -8.03 -19.33 30.70
C LYS A 404 -8.82 -19.64 29.43
N GLU A 405 -8.63 -18.85 28.38
CA GLU A 405 -9.41 -18.91 27.14
C GLU A 405 -8.61 -19.49 25.97
N ILE A 406 -9.31 -20.18 25.08
CA ILE A 406 -8.83 -20.45 23.73
C ILE A 406 -9.07 -19.20 22.89
N VAL A 407 -8.00 -18.56 22.42
CA VAL A 407 -8.08 -17.31 21.65
C VAL A 407 -7.98 -17.64 20.17
N LEU A 408 -9.00 -17.27 19.40
CA LEU A 408 -9.04 -17.41 17.94
C LEU A 408 -8.85 -16.05 17.27
N THR A 409 -7.85 -15.95 16.39
CA THR A 409 -7.68 -14.81 15.47
C THR A 409 -7.76 -15.30 14.04
N ALA A 410 -8.53 -14.62 13.19
CA ALA A 410 -8.72 -15.00 11.78
C ALA A 410 -8.91 -13.75 10.92
N MET A 411 -7.81 -13.11 10.55
CA MET A 411 -7.80 -11.94 9.68
C MET A 411 -6.64 -12.03 8.69
N GLY A 412 -6.96 -11.92 7.40
CA GLY A 412 -6.01 -12.17 6.32
C GLY A 412 -5.97 -13.64 5.89
N PRO A 413 -4.85 -14.12 5.32
CA PRO A 413 -4.74 -15.47 4.77
C PRO A 413 -4.52 -16.57 5.81
N LEU A 414 -4.19 -16.21 7.06
CA LEU A 414 -3.95 -17.14 8.16
C LEU A 414 -4.86 -16.85 9.34
N GLY A 415 -5.26 -17.92 10.04
CA GLY A 415 -5.84 -17.86 11.38
C GLY A 415 -4.91 -18.52 12.40
N HIS A 416 -4.97 -18.07 13.65
CA HIS A 416 -4.23 -18.62 14.78
C HIS A 416 -5.19 -19.02 15.89
N ILE A 417 -4.90 -20.18 16.49
CA ILE A 417 -5.59 -20.67 17.70
C ILE A 417 -4.54 -20.72 18.81
N TYR A 418 -4.71 -19.88 19.82
CA TYR A 418 -3.86 -19.87 21.00
C TYR A 418 -4.57 -20.60 22.13
N VAL A 419 -3.97 -21.68 22.60
CA VAL A 419 -4.47 -22.47 23.73
C VAL A 419 -3.82 -22.00 25.04
N PRO A 420 -4.53 -22.05 26.18
CA PRO A 420 -4.00 -21.56 27.46
C PRO A 420 -2.84 -22.41 27.98
N GLU A 421 -3.00 -23.73 27.90
CA GLU A 421 -1.97 -24.71 28.19
C GLU A 421 -1.79 -25.58 26.95
N ARG A 422 -0.55 -25.96 26.65
CA ARG A 422 -0.25 -26.77 25.47
C ARG A 422 -0.47 -28.25 25.79
N PRO A 423 -1.40 -28.93 25.09
CA PRO A 423 -1.57 -30.37 25.16
C PRO A 423 -0.32 -31.17 24.73
N ASP A 424 -0.33 -32.47 24.95
CA ASP A 424 0.67 -33.35 24.32
C ASP A 424 0.48 -33.43 22.80
N ASP A 425 1.48 -34.00 22.12
CA ASP A 425 1.48 -34.01 20.65
C ASP A 425 0.40 -34.92 20.05
N GLN A 426 -0.01 -35.99 20.75
CA GLN A 426 -1.11 -36.86 20.29
C GLN A 426 -2.44 -36.13 20.37
N GLU A 427 -2.66 -35.39 21.45
CA GLU A 427 -3.84 -34.59 21.65
C GLU A 427 -3.89 -33.40 20.67
N MET A 428 -2.75 -32.74 20.43
CA MET A 428 -2.63 -31.71 19.38
C MET A 428 -2.95 -32.26 18.00
N GLU A 429 -2.49 -33.48 17.67
CA GLU A 429 -2.83 -34.14 16.41
C GLU A 429 -4.33 -34.46 16.32
N HIS A 430 -4.93 -34.89 17.44
CA HIS A 430 -6.37 -35.12 17.50
C HIS A 430 -7.16 -33.82 17.22
N TYR A 431 -6.84 -32.72 17.92
CA TYR A 431 -7.49 -31.44 17.66
C TYR A 431 -7.29 -30.94 16.23
N ALA A 432 -6.10 -31.12 15.65
CA ALA A 432 -5.84 -30.76 14.25
C ALA A 432 -6.72 -31.57 13.29
N LYS A 433 -6.89 -32.88 13.52
CA LYS A 433 -7.81 -33.73 12.75
C LYS A 433 -9.25 -33.28 12.89
N GLU A 434 -9.70 -32.96 14.10
CA GLU A 434 -11.06 -32.47 14.36
C GLU A 434 -11.34 -31.15 13.64
N LEU A 435 -10.39 -30.21 13.66
CA LEU A 435 -10.49 -28.95 12.94
C LEU A 435 -10.56 -29.15 11.41
N VAL A 436 -9.82 -30.11 10.86
CA VAL A 436 -9.85 -30.41 9.43
C VAL A 436 -11.13 -31.14 9.03
N TYR A 437 -11.47 -32.24 9.72
CA TYR A 437 -12.56 -33.13 9.32
C TYR A 437 -13.94 -32.61 9.73
N LYS A 438 -14.08 -32.07 10.95
CA LYS A 438 -15.36 -31.56 11.45
C LYS A 438 -15.53 -30.08 11.19
N ALA A 439 -14.55 -29.26 11.55
CA ALA A 439 -14.61 -27.81 11.32
C ALA A 439 -14.27 -27.40 9.88
N ARG A 440 -13.93 -28.34 8.99
CA ARG A 440 -13.67 -28.09 7.57
C ARG A 440 -12.59 -27.04 7.31
N ILE A 441 -11.64 -26.90 8.23
CA ILE A 441 -10.48 -26.03 8.05
C ILE A 441 -9.54 -26.72 7.05
N PRO A 442 -9.15 -26.08 5.93
CA PRO A 442 -8.41 -26.75 4.86
C PRO A 442 -7.06 -27.33 5.28
N LEU A 443 -6.35 -26.65 6.18
CA LEU A 443 -5.05 -27.04 6.69
C LEU A 443 -4.86 -26.50 8.11
N VAL A 444 -4.37 -27.35 9.01
CA VAL A 444 -3.95 -26.97 10.36
C VAL A 444 -2.50 -27.35 10.52
N MET A 445 -1.68 -26.39 10.94
CA MET A 445 -0.28 -26.62 11.30
C MET A 445 -0.12 -26.40 12.79
N PHE A 446 0.52 -27.35 13.45
CA PHE A 446 1.00 -27.19 14.82
C PHE A 446 2.46 -27.63 14.86
N ARG A 447 3.23 -27.02 15.76
CA ARG A 447 4.64 -27.37 15.97
C ARG A 447 4.68 -28.55 16.93
N GLY A 448 5.25 -29.70 16.55
CA GLY A 448 5.54 -30.81 17.48
C GLY A 448 6.56 -30.41 18.56
N LYS A 449 6.64 -31.16 19.66
CA LYS A 449 7.62 -30.90 20.73
C LYS A 449 9.06 -31.16 20.29
#